data_AF-A0A6P0MWA6-F1
#
_entry.id   AF-A0A6P0MWA6-F1
#
_cell.length_a   1.000
_cell.length_b   1.000
_cell.length_c   1.000
_cell.angle_alpha   90.00
_cell.angle_beta   90.00
_cell.angle_gamma   90.00
#
_symmetry.space_group_name_H-M   'P 1'
#
loop_
_entity.id
_entity.type
_entity.pdbx_description
1 polymer ?
#
loop_
_entity_poly.entity_id
_entity_poly.type
_entity_poly.pdbx_seq_one_letter_code
_entity_poly.pdbx_strand_id
1 'polypeptide(L)' 'MITAILYLSLAGAYLLVFPLAIYLYLQKRWYVCSSFERGFMYFLVFLFFPGLLLFSPILNLRPKRRQPQG' A
#
# COMPACT_ATOMS: atom_id res chain seq x y z
N MET A 1 -28.20 12.76 -3.36
CA MET A 1 -27.70 11.37 -3.56
C MET A 1 -26.35 11.31 -4.26
N ILE A 2 -26.15 11.98 -5.40
CA ILE A 2 -24.88 11.94 -6.16
C ILE A 2 -23.66 12.33 -5.30
N THR A 3 -23.76 13.40 -4.51
CA THR A 3 -22.70 13.84 -3.59
C THR A 3 -22.30 12.77 -2.57
N ALA A 4 -23.27 12.10 -1.97
CA ALA A 4 -23.00 11.02 -1.00
C ALA A 4 -22.28 9.84 -1.65
N ILE A 5 -22.72 9.43 -2.85
CA ILE A 5 -22.06 8.35 -3.62
C ILE A 5 -20.64 8.75 -3.99
N LEU A 6 -20.42 10.01 -4.38
CA LEU A 6 -19.10 10.53 -4.71
C LEU A 6 -18.15 10.43 -3.50
N TYR A 7 -18.55 10.96 -2.34
CA TYR A 7 -17.71 10.92 -1.15
C TYR A 7 -17.50 9.49 -0.63
N LEU A 8 -18.50 8.63 -0.70
CA LEU A 8 -18.35 7.22 -0.34
C LEU A 8 -17.36 6.50 -1.25
N SER A 9 -17.44 6.75 -2.56
CA SER A 9 -16.50 6.19 -3.55
C SER A 9 -15.08 6.69 -3.32
N LEU A 10 -14.91 8.00 -3.07
CA LEU A 10 -13.61 8.60 -2.76
C LEU A 10 -13.03 8.03 -1.46
N ALA A 11 -13.84 7.91 -0.41
CA ALA A 11 -13.42 7.32 0.85
C ALA A 11 -13.03 5.84 0.69
N GLY A 12 -13.81 5.05 -0.06
CA GLY A 12 -13.49 3.66 -0.38
C GLY A 12 -12.18 3.53 -1.17
N ALA A 13 -11.97 4.39 -2.17
CA ALA A 13 -10.72 4.42 -2.92
C ALA A 13 -9.53 4.76 -2.00
N TYR A 14 -9.67 5.78 -1.17
CA TYR A 14 -8.64 6.29 -0.27
C TYR A 14 -8.28 5.31 0.87
N LEU A 15 -9.27 4.68 1.49
CA LEU A 15 -9.06 3.80 2.64
C LEU A 15 -8.81 2.33 2.28
N LEU A 16 -9.25 1.87 1.10
CA LEU A 16 -9.18 0.46 0.71
C LEU A 16 -8.32 0.22 -0.52
N VAL A 17 -8.66 0.86 -1.65
CA VAL A 17 -8.05 0.55 -2.96
C VAL A 17 -6.60 1.02 -3.03
N PHE A 18 -6.33 2.30 -2.76
CA PHE A 18 -4.98 2.85 -2.82
C PHE A 18 -4.02 2.22 -1.80
N PRO A 19 -4.40 2.00 -0.53
CA PRO A 19 -3.54 1.34 0.45
C PRO A 19 -3.08 -0.06 0.00
N LEU A 20 -3.98 -0.90 -0.54
CA LEU A 20 -3.62 -2.21 -1.06
C LEU A 20 -2.65 -2.12 -2.25
N ALA A 21 -2.91 -1.19 -3.18
CA ALA A 21 -2.00 -0.95 -4.31
C ALA A 21 -0.60 -0.49 -3.84
N ILE A 22 -0.55 0.38 -2.83
CA ILE A 22 0.70 0.87 -2.23
C ILE A 22 1.46 -0.27 -1.54
N TYR A 23 0.80 -1.14 -0.79
CA TYR A 23 1.46 -2.32 -0.20
C TYR A 23 2.14 -3.19 -1.27
N LEU A 24 1.45 -3.45 -2.40
CA LEU A 24 2.02 -4.20 -3.52
C LEU A 24 3.20 -3.47 -4.17
N TYR A 25 3.09 -2.16 -4.36
CA TYR A 25 4.14 -1.33 -4.95
C TYR A 25 5.39 -1.31 -4.07
N LEU A 26 5.22 -1.05 -2.77
CA LEU A 26 6.29 -1.09 -1.79
C LEU A 26 6.94 -2.47 -1.77
N GLN A 27 6.16 -3.54 -1.61
CA GLN A 27 6.70 -4.91 -1.55
C GLN A 27 7.56 -5.26 -2.77
N LYS A 28 7.13 -4.87 -3.98
CA LYS A 28 7.84 -5.20 -5.23
C LYS A 28 9.14 -4.43 -5.39
N ARG A 29 9.19 -3.17 -4.98
CA ARG A 29 10.29 -2.26 -5.35
C ARG A 29 11.15 -1.77 -4.19
N TRP A 30 10.81 -2.14 -2.95
CA TRP A 30 11.48 -1.65 -1.74
C TRP A 30 13.00 -1.79 -1.76
N TYR A 31 13.56 -2.84 -2.37
CA TYR A 31 15.01 -3.08 -2.36
C TYR A 31 15.75 -2.59 -3.62
N VAL A 32 15.02 -2.10 -4.62
CA VAL A 32 15.57 -1.74 -5.95
C VAL A 32 15.23 -0.31 -6.41
N CYS A 33 14.47 0.44 -5.62
CA CYS A 33 14.04 1.79 -5.98
C CYS A 33 15.19 2.82 -5.90
N SER A 34 15.11 3.87 -6.73
CA SER A 34 16.03 5.02 -6.66
C SER A 34 15.73 5.92 -5.45
N SER A 35 16.62 6.87 -5.14
CA SER A 35 16.43 7.82 -4.02
C SER A 35 15.19 8.71 -4.22
N PHE A 36 14.94 9.16 -5.45
CA PHE A 36 13.74 9.94 -5.76
C PHE A 36 12.47 9.10 -5.59
N GLU A 37 12.48 7.87 -6.11
CA GLU A 37 11.37 6.94 -5.96
C GLU A 37 11.09 6.62 -4.49
N ARG A 38 12.15 6.46 -3.68
CA ARG A 38 12.01 6.27 -2.23
C ARG A 38 11.30 7.46 -1.56
N GLY A 39 11.66 8.69 -1.91
CA GLY A 39 10.99 9.89 -1.41
C GLY A 39 9.50 9.89 -1.75
N PHE A 40 9.17 9.55 -2.99
CA PHE A 40 7.77 9.42 -3.44
C PHE A 40 7.02 8.30 -2.71
N MET A 41 7.66 7.15 -2.48
CA MET A 41 7.10 6.05 -1.68
C MET A 41 6.72 6.51 -0.27
N TYR A 42 7.59 7.27 0.41
CA TYR A 42 7.28 7.81 1.73
C TYR A 42 6.11 8.79 1.68
N PHE A 43 6.09 9.68 0.69
CA PHE A 43 4.96 10.58 0.48
C PHE A 43 3.63 9.81 0.36
N LEU A 44 3.59 8.73 -0.44
CA LEU A 44 2.39 7.90 -0.57
C LEU A 44 1.99 7.22 0.75
N VAL A 45 2.96 6.73 1.53
CA VAL A 45 2.69 6.15 2.85
C VAL A 45 2.05 7.16 3.79
N PHE A 46 2.54 8.40 3.83
CA PHE A 46 1.95 9.44 4.67
C PHE A 46 0.60 9.93 4.15
N LEU A 47 0.45 10.07 2.83
CA LEU A 47 -0.81 10.50 2.22
C LEU A 47 -1.95 9.51 2.50
N PHE A 48 -1.66 8.21 2.50
CA PHE A 48 -2.65 7.13 2.70
C PHE A 48 -2.49 6.39 4.03
N PHE A 49 -1.79 6.99 5.00
CA PHE A 49 -1.46 6.36 6.28
C PHE A 49 -2.67 5.76 7.02
N PRO A 50 -3.84 6.44 7.11
CA PRO A 50 -5.01 5.87 7.79
C PRO A 50 -5.48 4.55 7.16
N GLY A 51 -5.49 4.47 5.82
CA GLY A 51 -5.88 3.26 5.12
C GLY A 51 -4.86 2.13 5.24
N LEU A 52 -3.56 2.46 5.20
CA LEU A 52 -2.50 1.46 5.44
C LEU A 52 -2.61 0.87 6.85
N LEU A 53 -2.89 1.70 7.87
CA LEU A 53 -3.05 1.25 9.24
C LEU A 53 -4.17 0.19 9.38
N LEU A 54 -5.28 0.34 8.65
CA LEU A 54 -6.39 -0.63 8.65
C LEU A 54 -5.98 -2.04 8.21
N PHE A 55 -5.10 -2.14 7.21
CA PHE A 55 -4.64 -3.44 6.69
C PHE A 55 -3.39 -3.99 7.39
N SER A 56 -2.70 -3.15 8.17
CA SER A 56 -1.46 -3.53 8.87
C SER A 56 -1.55 -4.79 9.74
N PRO A 57 -2.65 -5.09 10.47
CA PRO A 57 -2.73 -6.34 11.24
C PRO A 57 -3.03 -7.58 10.39
N ILE A 58 -3.48 -7.41 9.14
CA ILE A 58 -3.99 -8.50 8.28
C ILE A 58 -2.91 -8.97 7.30
N LEU A 59 -2.16 -8.05 6.71
CA LEU A 59 -1.19 -8.37 5.66
C LEU A 59 0.12 -8.92 6.23
N ASN A 60 0.46 -10.15 5.87
CA ASN A 60 1.75 -10.75 6.19
C ASN A 60 2.70 -10.71 4.99
N LEU A 61 3.61 -9.73 4.97
CA LEU A 61 4.58 -9.51 3.89
C LEU A 61 5.94 -10.19 4.16
N ARG A 62 5.98 -11.20 5.04
CA ARG A 62 7.21 -11.93 5.33
C ARG A 62 7.73 -12.62 4.06
N PRO A 63 9.05 -12.60 3.81
CA PRO A 63 9.65 -13.38 2.73
C PRO A 63 9.27 -14.86 2.83
N LYS A 64 8.90 -15.46 1.69
CA LYS A 64 8.64 -16.91 1.63
C LYS A 64 9.92 -17.67 1.91
N ARG A 65 9.79 -18.84 2.57
CA ARG A 65 10.92 -19.73 2.81
C ARG A 65 11.54 -20.13 1.47
N ARG A 66 12.87 -20.09 1.40
CA ARG A 66 13.62 -20.61 0.25
C ARG A 66 13.53 -22.13 0.27
N GLN A 67 13.32 -22.75 -0.89
CA GLN A 67 13.42 -24.19 -1.00
C GLN A 67 14.90 -24.59 -0.83
N PRO A 68 15.22 -25.62 -0.06
CA PRO A 68 16.58 -26.16 0.00
C PRO A 68 16.96 -26.66 -1.40
N GLN A 69 18.18 -26.33 -1.83
CA GLN A 69 18.75 -26.85 -3.07
C GLN A 69 19.05 -28.34 -2.83
N GLY A 70 18.38 -29.22 -3.58
CA GLY A 70 18.69 -30.65 -3.63
C GLY A 70 19.90 -30.90 -4.52
#